data_AF-A0A7Y4YQF3-F1
#
_entry.id   AF-A0A7Y4YQF3-F1
#
_cell.length_a   1.000
_cell.length_b   1.000
_cell.length_c   1.000
_cell.angle_alpha   90.00
_cell.angle_beta   90.00
_cell.angle_gamma   90.00
#
_symmetry.space_group_name_H-M   'P 1'
#
loop_
_entity.id
_entity.type
_entity.pdbx_description
1 polymer ?
#
loop_
_entity_poly.entity_id
_entity_poly.type
_entity_poly.pdbx_seq_one_letter_code
_entity_poly.pdbx_strand_id
1 'polypeptide(L)'
;MPEIKISDDSWSLSSKNGNGILRREVWVNAKGKVVRYNLAYMNHKIFQGDNGRVVGYDNAHGYHHRHLMGVVEPVEFKSFEEIEEQFQADWVALRSKK
;
A
#
# COMPACT_ATOMS: atom_id res chain seq x y z
N MET A 1 2.16 10.35 21.94
CA MET A 1 0.96 11.11 21.51
C MET A 1 0.04 10.13 20.80
N PRO A 2 -1.29 10.18 21.00
CA PRO A 2 -2.19 9.26 20.31
C PRO A 2 -2.14 9.50 18.80
N GLU A 3 -2.13 8.41 18.04
CA GLU A 3 -2.35 8.43 16.59
C GLU A 3 -3.85 8.39 16.30
N ILE A 4 -4.29 9.13 15.28
CA ILE A 4 -5.69 9.22 14.86
C ILE A 4 -5.79 8.62 13.46
N LYS A 5 -6.62 7.59 13.28
CA LYS A 5 -6.89 7.02 11.96
C LYS A 5 -7.82 7.97 11.20
N ILE A 6 -7.37 8.48 10.06
CA ILE A 6 -8.13 9.41 9.22
C ILE A 6 -8.63 8.79 7.92
N SER A 7 -8.15 7.60 7.57
CA SER A 7 -8.56 6.84 6.38
C SER A 7 -8.48 5.34 6.67
N ASP A 8 -9.52 4.62 6.23
CA ASP A 8 -9.65 3.15 6.26
C ASP A 8 -10.49 2.72 5.06
N ASP A 9 -9.91 2.89 3.89
CA ASP A 9 -10.61 2.71 2.64
C ASP A 9 -10.23 1.37 2.00
N SER A 10 -11.22 0.69 1.45
CA SER A 10 -11.05 -0.59 0.78
C SER A 10 -11.96 -0.68 -0.44
N TRP A 11 -11.39 -0.93 -1.61
CA TRP A 11 -12.11 -1.01 -2.88
C TRP A 11 -11.87 -2.36 -3.56
N SER A 12 -12.96 -3.09 -3.80
CA SER A 12 -12.92 -4.30 -4.64
C SER A 12 -12.83 -3.90 -6.12
N LEU A 13 -11.81 -4.40 -6.81
CA LEU A 13 -11.62 -4.14 -8.23
C LEU A 13 -12.43 -5.12 -9.08
N SER A 14 -13.03 -4.62 -10.15
CA SER A 14 -13.67 -5.47 -11.15
C SER A 14 -12.65 -6.39 -11.84
N SER A 15 -13.13 -7.49 -12.43
CA SER A 15 -12.30 -8.41 -13.21
C SER A 15 -11.53 -7.73 -14.34
N LYS A 16 -12.12 -6.69 -14.97
CA LYS A 16 -11.49 -5.89 -16.01
C LYS A 16 -10.32 -5.02 -15.49
N ASN A 17 -10.34 -4.66 -14.21
CA ASN A 17 -9.33 -3.82 -13.56
C ASN A 17 -8.28 -4.62 -12.79
N GLY A 18 -8.09 -5.89 -13.14
CA GLY A 18 -7.10 -6.78 -12.52
C GLY A 18 -7.66 -7.67 -11.42
N ASN A 19 -8.92 -7.49 -11.00
CA ASN A 19 -9.51 -8.14 -9.82
C ASN A 19 -8.75 -7.78 -8.52
N GLY A 20 -9.21 -8.27 -7.37
CA GLY A 20 -8.53 -8.06 -6.08
C GLY A 20 -9.05 -6.84 -5.32
N ILE A 21 -8.27 -6.39 -4.34
CA ILE A 21 -8.64 -5.35 -3.39
C ILE A 21 -7.53 -4.30 -3.32
N LEU A 22 -7.89 -3.02 -3.41
CA LEU A 22 -7.04 -1.91 -3.01
C LEU A 22 -7.39 -1.51 -1.58
N ARG A 23 -6.39 -1.35 -0.73
CA ARG A 23 -6.53 -0.88 0.65
C ARG A 23 -5.67 0.36 0.86
N ARG A 24 -6.23 1.33 1.57
CA ARG A 24 -5.56 2.54 2.02
C ARG A 24 -5.92 2.81 3.46
N GLU A 25 -4.92 2.87 4.32
CA GLU A 25 -5.09 3.27 5.71
C GLU A 25 -4.05 4.32 6.09
N VAL A 26 -4.48 5.37 6.79
CA VAL A 26 -3.60 6.47 7.18
C VAL A 26 -3.89 6.91 8.61
N TRP A 27 -2.83 7.05 9.39
CA TRP A 27 -2.87 7.60 10.74
C TRP A 27 -2.00 8.84 10.84
N VAL A 28 -2.51 9.86 11.52
CA VAL A 28 -1.81 11.11 11.77
C VAL A 28 -1.60 11.35 13.26
N ASN A 29 -0.60 12.15 13.60
CA ASN A 29 -0.47 12.70 14.94
C ASN A 29 -1.39 13.92 15.14
N ALA A 30 -1.37 14.50 16.35
CA ALA A 30 -2.14 15.69 16.69
C ALA A 30 -1.83 16.94 15.83
N LYS A 31 -0.71 16.96 15.11
CA LYS A 31 -0.34 18.03 14.18
C LYS A 31 -0.78 17.75 12.74
N GLY A 32 -1.52 16.66 12.49
CA GLY A 32 -1.93 16.23 11.15
C GLY A 32 -0.82 15.58 10.32
N LYS A 33 0.37 15.32 10.89
CA LYS A 33 1.46 14.65 10.17
C LYS A 33 1.21 13.14 10.14
N VAL A 34 1.30 12.52 8.96
CA VAL A 34 1.25 11.07 8.79
C VAL A 34 2.36 10.39 9.61
N VAL A 35 1.98 9.45 10.45
CA VAL A 35 2.89 8.67 11.31
C VAL A 35 2.81 7.17 11.04
N ARG A 36 1.69 6.69 10.49
CA ARG A 36 1.54 5.31 10.03
C ARG A 36 0.66 5.28 8.79
N TYR A 37 0.95 4.35 7.90
CA TYR A 37 0.11 4.06 6.74
C TYR A 37 0.19 2.59 6.33
N ASN A 38 -0.80 2.14 5.57
CA ASN A 38 -0.83 0.84 4.92
C ASN A 38 -1.50 0.99 3.55
N LEU A 39 -0.71 0.87 2.49
CA LEU A 39 -1.17 0.82 1.11
C LEU A 39 -0.97 -0.60 0.61
N ALA A 40 -2.02 -1.24 0.08
CA ALA A 40 -1.89 -2.60 -0.42
C ALA A 40 -2.79 -2.85 -1.61
N TYR A 41 -2.23 -3.49 -2.63
CA TYR A 41 -2.98 -4.20 -3.65
C TYR A 41 -2.89 -5.71 -3.39
N MET A 42 -4.03 -6.32 -3.10
CA MET A 42 -4.14 -7.73 -2.77
C MET A 42 -4.90 -8.48 -3.87
N ASN A 43 -4.33 -9.57 -4.36
CA ASN A 43 -4.96 -10.45 -5.33
C ASN A 43 -4.38 -11.87 -5.27
N HIS A 44 -5.10 -12.77 -4.60
CA HIS A 44 -4.72 -14.19 -4.46
C HIS A 44 -4.59 -14.95 -5.77
N LYS A 45 -5.15 -14.43 -6.88
CA LYS A 45 -4.97 -15.05 -8.21
C LYS A 45 -3.60 -14.73 -8.81
N ILE A 46 -3.00 -13.61 -8.41
CA ILE A 46 -1.68 -13.16 -8.89
C ILE A 46 -0.58 -13.68 -7.96
N PHE A 47 -0.77 -13.58 -6.65
CA PHE A 47 0.20 -14.02 -5.66
C PHE A 47 -0.52 -14.60 -4.45
N GLN A 48 -0.10 -15.76 -3.96
CA GLN A 48 -0.74 -16.43 -2.81
C GLN A 48 -0.01 -16.19 -1.49
N GLY A 49 1.28 -15.79 -1.53
CA GLY A 49 2.03 -15.41 -0.34
C GLY A 49 1.61 -14.04 0.21
N ASP A 50 2.13 -13.66 1.37
CA ASP A 50 1.88 -12.35 2.01
C ASP A 50 0.39 -11.97 2.06
N ASN A 51 -0.46 -12.95 2.42
CA ASN A 51 -1.91 -12.83 2.42
C ASN A 51 -2.51 -12.27 1.11
N GLY A 52 -1.90 -12.61 -0.03
CA GLY A 52 -2.31 -12.15 -1.34
C GLY A 52 -1.77 -10.79 -1.77
N ARG A 53 -0.93 -10.12 -0.96
CA ARG A 53 -0.37 -8.80 -1.26
C ARG A 53 0.60 -8.91 -2.45
N VAL A 54 0.19 -8.34 -3.58
CA VAL A 54 1.00 -8.30 -4.79
C VAL A 54 2.00 -7.14 -4.72
N VAL A 55 1.52 -5.97 -4.33
CA VAL A 55 2.35 -4.80 -4.03
C VAL A 55 1.76 -4.06 -2.84
N GLY A 56 2.61 -3.48 -2.00
CA GLY A 56 2.18 -2.61 -0.91
C GLY A 56 3.30 -1.74 -0.38
N TYR A 57 2.93 -0.71 0.36
CA TYR A 57 3.85 0.18 1.06
C TYR A 57 3.30 0.40 2.45
N ASP A 58 4.13 0.18 3.47
CA ASP A 58 3.78 0.46 4.85
C ASP A 58 5.02 0.79 5.69
N ASN A 59 4.79 1.17 6.94
CA ASN A 59 5.84 1.47 7.89
C ASN A 59 5.65 0.75 9.24
N ALA A 60 4.94 -0.38 9.24
CA ALA A 60 4.60 -1.11 10.46
C ALA A 60 5.82 -1.67 11.22
N HIS A 61 6.95 -1.84 10.53
CA HIS A 61 8.21 -2.34 11.08
C HIS A 61 9.18 -1.24 11.56
N GLY A 62 8.70 0.00 11.74
CA GLY A 62 9.51 1.13 12.21
C GLY A 62 10.38 1.79 11.13
N TYR A 63 10.34 1.29 9.90
CA TYR A 63 10.93 1.92 8.71
C TYR A 63 9.98 1.79 7.51
N HIS A 64 10.12 2.69 6.55
CA HIS A 64 9.31 2.70 5.33
C HIS A 64 9.81 1.62 4.38
N HIS A 65 8.90 0.78 3.89
CA HIS A 65 9.27 -0.30 3.00
C HIS A 65 8.16 -0.63 2.01
N ARG A 66 8.60 -1.20 0.89
CA ARG A 66 7.76 -1.77 -0.15
C ARG A 66 7.69 -3.27 0.03
N HIS A 67 6.50 -3.81 -0.17
CA HIS A 67 6.25 -5.22 -0.42
C HIS A 67 6.01 -5.41 -1.92
N LEU A 68 6.69 -6.38 -2.53
CA LEU A 68 6.44 -6.80 -3.91
C LEU A 68 6.49 -8.33 -3.99
N MET A 69 5.33 -8.97 -4.12
CA MET A 69 5.18 -10.44 -4.14
C MET A 69 5.97 -11.13 -3.02
N GLY A 70 5.82 -10.63 -1.78
CA GLY A 70 6.49 -11.15 -0.59
C GLY A 70 7.95 -10.72 -0.40
N VAL A 71 8.53 -9.99 -1.34
CA VAL A 71 9.85 -9.35 -1.15
C VAL A 71 9.67 -8.01 -0.46
N VAL A 72 10.42 -7.79 0.62
CA VAL A 72 10.40 -6.55 1.42
C VAL A 72 11.67 -5.76 1.18
N GLU A 73 11.53 -4.51 0.75
CA GLU A 73 12.66 -3.62 0.46
C GLU A 73 12.45 -2.26 1.13
N PRO A 74 13.48 -1.70 1.79
CA PRO A 74 13.39 -0.34 2.34
C PRO A 74 13.19 0.68 1.22
N VAL A 75 12.46 1.74 1.51
CA VAL A 75 12.27 2.88 0.59
C VAL A 75 12.67 4.19 1.27
N GLU A 76 13.18 5.12 0.47
CA GLU A 76 13.43 6.48 0.94
C GLU A 76 12.09 7.19 1.18
N PHE A 77 11.90 7.73 2.38
CA PHE A 77 10.69 8.46 2.73
C PHE A 77 10.94 9.96 2.71
N LYS A 78 10.36 10.65 1.72
CA LYS A 78 10.37 12.10 1.61
C LYS A 78 9.06 12.73 2.08
N SER A 79 7.95 12.18 1.60
CA SER A 79 6.59 12.55 1.99
C SER A 79 5.65 11.36 1.85
N PHE A 80 4.45 11.45 2.41
CA PHE A 80 3.45 10.40 2.24
C PHE A 80 2.86 10.44 0.82
N GLU A 81 2.71 11.63 0.26
CA GLU A 81 2.24 11.86 -1.11
C GLU A 81 3.15 11.16 -2.13
N GLU A 82 4.47 11.25 -1.96
CA GLU A 82 5.43 10.52 -2.82
C GLU A 82 5.30 9.00 -2.69
N ILE A 83 4.98 8.49 -1.49
CA ILE A 83 4.72 7.06 -1.29
C ILE A 83 3.43 6.63 -2.01
N GLU A 84 2.39 7.45 -1.97
CA GLU A 84 1.14 7.17 -2.71
C GLU A 84 1.39 7.14 -4.22
N GLU A 85 2.18 8.08 -4.75
CA GLU A 85 2.57 8.11 -6.15
C GLU A 85 3.37 6.88 -6.57
N GLN A 86 4.36 6.46 -5.76
CA GLN A 86 5.15 5.24 -6.01
C GLN A 86 4.27 3.99 -5.99
N PHE A 87 3.39 3.87 -5.00
CA PHE A 87 2.44 2.76 -4.92
C PHE A 87 1.51 2.71 -6.13
N GLN A 88 0.96 3.85 -6.55
CA GLN A 88 0.10 3.93 -7.72
C GLN A 88 0.85 3.53 -9.00
N ALA A 89 2.10 3.99 -9.17
CA ALA A 89 2.92 3.65 -10.32
C ALA A 89 3.20 2.14 -10.39
N ASP A 90 3.62 1.53 -9.29
CA ASP A 90 3.87 0.09 -9.22
C ASP A 90 2.60 -0.73 -9.49
N TRP A 91 1.46 -0.32 -8.90
CA TRP A 91 0.17 -0.97 -9.13
C TRP A 91 -0.27 -0.90 -10.60
N VAL A 92 -0.13 0.26 -11.25
CA VAL A 92 -0.46 0.42 -12.67
C VAL A 92 0.48 -0.41 -13.55
N ALA A 93 1.77 -0.45 -13.24
CA ALA A 93 2.75 -1.24 -14.00
C ALA A 93 2.42 -2.75 -13.97
N LEU A 94 1.90 -3.25 -12.84
CA LEU A 94 1.42 -4.64 -12.73
C LEU A 94 0.20 -4.94 -13.60
N ARG A 95 -0.64 -3.93 -13.88
CA ARG A 95 -1.82 -4.07 -14.75
C ARG A 95 -1.50 -4.01 -16.24
N SER A 96 -0.42 -3.33 -16.60
CA SER A 96 -0.01 -3.13 -18.01
C SER A 96 0.79 -4.30 -18.59
N LYS A 97 1.31 -5.21 -17.76
CA LYS A 97 1.95 -6.45 -18.22
C LYS A 97 0.87 -7.49 -18.56
N LYS A 98 0.29 -7.38 -19.76
CA LYS A 98 -0.54 -8.42 -20.39
C LYS A 98 0.13 -8.91 -21.67
#